data_AF-A0A397B135-F1
#
_entry.id   AF-A0A397B135-F1
#
_cell.length_a   1.000
_cell.length_b   1.000
_cell.length_c   1.000
_cell.angle_alpha   90.00
_cell.angle_beta   90.00
_cell.angle_gamma   90.00
#
_symmetry.space_group_name_H-M   'P 1'
#
loop_
_entity.id
_entity.type
_entity.pdbx_description
1 polymer ?
#
loop_
_entity_poly.entity_id
_entity_poly.type
_entity_poly.pdbx_seq_one_letter_code
_entity_poly.pdbx_strand_id
1 'polypeptide(L)'
;EQDYPYTSGSSGQSGTCQNSCSKKKLSFGATVRVSGEAALVTALNTQPVSVLVEGGNSVWRNYRGGVITQCPGARSDHAVVAVGYDSSSYKIRNSWGASWGEAGYVRLQRGGAGKGTCNVVEGVSFPTIIAPKPTVSPPTKTTTKPTKPTVSPSSKTTNMPTPQPGCATCSRCYYPAANSCLDSVFTKGYCEYFNHGFGTVWCGS
;
A
#
# COMPACT_ATOMS: atom_id res chain seq x y z
N GLU A 1 14.34 -9.55 13.78
CA GLU A 1 14.35 -10.98 14.11
C GLU A 1 15.49 -11.43 15.01
N GLN A 2 16.76 -11.19 14.69
CA GLN A 2 17.87 -11.62 15.57
C GLN A 2 17.74 -11.07 17.01
N ASP A 3 17.35 -9.79 17.15
CA ASP A 3 17.14 -9.15 18.46
C ASP A 3 15.81 -9.52 19.16
N TYR A 4 14.86 -10.12 18.42
CA TYR A 4 13.55 -10.54 18.95
C TYR A 4 13.03 -11.73 18.14
N PRO A 5 13.45 -12.97 18.46
CA PRO A 5 13.13 -14.14 17.66
C PRO A 5 11.66 -14.56 17.76
N TYR A 6 11.13 -15.09 16.67
CA TYR A 6 9.86 -15.79 16.63
C TYR A 6 9.93 -17.11 17.42
N THR A 7 9.10 -17.22 18.47
CA THR A 7 9.14 -18.37 19.41
C THR A 7 7.93 -19.29 19.32
N SER A 8 6.76 -18.78 18.92
CA SER A 8 5.53 -19.57 18.92
C SER A 8 5.54 -20.71 17.90
N GLY A 9 6.39 -20.65 16.88
CA GLY A 9 6.53 -21.72 15.89
C GLY A 9 6.99 -23.06 16.48
N SER A 10 7.69 -23.05 17.61
CA SER A 10 8.15 -24.27 18.30
C SER A 10 7.29 -24.60 19.52
N SER A 11 6.82 -23.58 20.25
CA SER A 11 6.07 -23.79 21.50
C SER A 11 4.56 -23.88 21.31
N GLY A 12 4.03 -23.34 20.20
CA GLY A 12 2.59 -23.12 20.02
C GLY A 12 1.99 -22.07 20.97
N GLN A 13 2.82 -21.38 21.74
CA GLN A 13 2.39 -20.44 22.79
C GLN A 13 2.85 -19.03 22.48
N SER A 14 2.00 -18.05 22.78
CA SER A 14 2.38 -16.64 22.78
C SER A 14 3.36 -16.37 23.91
N GLY A 15 4.46 -15.70 23.60
CA GLY A 15 5.41 -15.22 24.62
C GLY A 15 4.88 -14.00 25.38
N THR A 16 5.62 -13.59 26.40
CA THR A 16 5.43 -12.31 27.07
C THR A 16 6.23 -11.20 26.37
N CYS A 17 5.79 -9.95 26.49
CA CYS A 17 6.49 -8.80 25.92
C CYS A 17 7.87 -8.62 26.58
N GLN A 18 8.94 -8.80 25.80
CA GLN A 18 10.31 -8.63 26.27
C GLN A 18 10.82 -7.22 25.96
N ASN A 19 11.50 -6.60 26.93
CA ASN A 19 12.07 -5.25 26.77
C ASN A 19 13.59 -5.25 26.59
N SER A 20 14.23 -6.42 26.60
CA SER A 20 15.68 -6.59 26.53
C SER A 20 16.28 -6.50 25.12
N CYS A 21 15.47 -6.23 24.10
CA CYS A 21 15.93 -6.15 22.72
C CYS A 21 16.51 -4.78 22.36
N SER A 22 17.42 -4.76 21.38
CA SER A 22 17.87 -3.54 20.72
C SER A 22 16.73 -2.95 19.88
N LYS A 23 16.09 -1.90 20.37
CA LYS A 23 14.95 -1.25 19.68
C LYS A 23 15.45 -0.36 18.55
N LYS A 24 15.12 -0.70 17.30
CA LYS A 24 15.33 0.16 16.13
C LYS A 24 14.00 0.80 15.73
N LYS A 25 13.91 2.12 15.82
CA LYS A 25 12.76 2.87 15.30
C LYS A 25 12.79 2.83 13.78
N LEU A 26 11.73 2.31 13.17
CA LEU A 26 11.52 2.37 11.73
C LEU A 26 10.72 3.63 11.40
N SER A 27 11.06 4.26 10.27
CA SER A 27 10.39 5.46 9.78
C SER A 27 9.24 5.08 8.86
N PHE A 28 8.06 4.95 9.43
CA PHE A 28 6.80 4.77 8.71
C PHE A 28 5.72 5.62 9.36
N GLY A 29 4.73 6.03 8.58
CA GLY A 29 3.61 6.82 9.04
C GLY A 29 2.38 5.96 9.31
N ALA A 30 1.21 6.57 9.20
CA ALA A 30 -0.06 5.90 9.41
C ALA A 30 -0.26 4.69 8.47
N THR A 31 -1.08 3.73 8.93
CA THR A 31 -1.56 2.61 8.10
C THR A 31 -2.67 3.09 7.17
N VAL A 32 -2.50 2.87 5.89
CA VAL A 32 -3.53 3.03 4.86
C VAL A 32 -4.38 1.76 4.82
N ARG A 33 -5.71 1.91 4.70
CA ARG A 33 -6.63 0.79 4.47
C ARG A 33 -7.50 1.09 3.26
N VAL A 34 -7.50 0.18 2.29
CA VAL A 34 -8.22 0.31 1.03
C VAL A 34 -8.77 -1.06 0.60
N SER A 35 -9.58 -1.06 -0.45
CA SER A 35 -10.15 -2.25 -1.06
C SER A 35 -10.30 -2.06 -2.57
N GLY A 36 -10.46 -3.17 -3.30
CA GLY A 36 -10.62 -3.19 -4.76
C GLY A 36 -9.32 -3.40 -5.53
N GLU A 37 -9.45 -3.92 -6.76
CA GLU A 37 -8.31 -4.29 -7.60
C GLU A 37 -7.41 -3.11 -7.95
N ALA A 38 -7.99 -1.99 -8.36
CA ALA A 38 -7.23 -0.81 -8.73
C ALA A 38 -6.45 -0.25 -7.53
N ALA A 39 -7.03 -0.31 -6.33
CA ALA A 39 -6.35 0.05 -5.10
C ALA A 39 -5.15 -0.85 -4.78
N LEU A 40 -5.34 -2.17 -4.87
CA LEU A 40 -4.26 -3.15 -4.67
C LEU A 40 -3.12 -2.94 -5.66
N VAL A 41 -3.44 -2.84 -6.95
CA VAL A 41 -2.47 -2.66 -8.03
C VAL A 41 -1.66 -1.37 -7.85
N THR A 42 -2.34 -0.27 -7.54
CA THR A 42 -1.68 1.03 -7.33
C THR A 42 -0.74 0.97 -6.14
N ALA A 43 -1.16 0.34 -5.04
CA ALA A 43 -0.30 0.20 -3.86
C ALA A 43 0.92 -0.71 -4.14
N LEU A 44 0.72 -1.80 -4.89
CA LEU A 44 1.78 -2.71 -5.33
C LEU A 44 2.83 -2.05 -6.24
N ASN A 45 2.47 -0.98 -6.97
CA ASN A 45 3.44 -0.21 -7.74
C ASN A 45 4.43 0.58 -6.87
N THR A 46 4.14 0.72 -5.57
CA THR A 46 4.98 1.48 -4.64
C THR A 46 5.65 0.58 -3.62
N GLN A 47 4.94 -0.43 -3.09
CA GLN A 47 5.44 -1.29 -2.02
C GLN A 47 4.66 -2.62 -1.91
N PRO A 48 5.22 -3.64 -1.24
CA PRO A 48 4.45 -4.79 -0.79
C PRO A 48 3.33 -4.35 0.18
N VAL A 49 2.18 -5.02 0.09
CA VAL A 49 1.01 -4.70 0.90
C VAL A 49 0.45 -5.92 1.60
N SER A 50 -0.08 -5.72 2.81
CA SER A 50 -0.81 -6.77 3.53
C SER A 50 -2.21 -6.89 2.95
N VAL A 51 -2.64 -8.11 2.67
CA VAL A 51 -3.98 -8.42 2.16
C VAL A 51 -4.63 -9.51 3.03
N LEU A 52 -5.96 -9.46 3.12
CA LEU A 52 -6.76 -10.54 3.70
C LEU A 52 -7.17 -11.52 2.60
N VAL A 53 -7.19 -12.81 2.94
CA VAL A 53 -7.62 -13.88 2.05
C VAL A 53 -8.44 -14.92 2.80
N GLU A 54 -9.24 -15.67 2.04
CA GLU A 54 -9.83 -16.93 2.48
C GLU A 54 -8.78 -18.05 2.33
N GLY A 55 -7.99 -18.30 3.38
CA GLY A 55 -6.88 -19.25 3.41
C GLY A 55 -7.19 -20.60 4.07
N GLY A 56 -8.28 -20.71 4.84
CA GLY A 56 -8.66 -21.93 5.55
C GLY A 56 -9.25 -23.06 4.67
N ASN A 57 -9.50 -22.80 3.38
CA ASN A 57 -10.11 -23.79 2.48
C ASN A 57 -9.09 -24.79 1.88
N SER A 58 -9.62 -25.85 1.25
CA SER A 58 -8.82 -26.92 0.65
C SER A 58 -8.06 -26.49 -0.60
N VAL A 59 -8.55 -25.49 -1.36
CA VAL A 59 -7.86 -24.95 -2.54
C VAL A 59 -6.55 -24.30 -2.12
N TRP A 60 -6.60 -23.48 -1.07
CA TRP A 60 -5.43 -22.81 -0.51
C TRP A 60 -4.50 -23.80 0.19
N ARG A 61 -5.00 -24.60 1.14
CA ARG A 61 -4.19 -25.55 1.92
C ARG A 61 -3.39 -26.53 1.06
N ASN A 62 -3.98 -26.98 -0.05
CA ASN A 62 -3.36 -27.97 -0.93
C ASN A 62 -2.66 -27.38 -2.15
N TYR A 63 -2.54 -26.04 -2.25
CA TYR A 63 -1.87 -25.40 -3.37
C TYR A 63 -0.42 -25.90 -3.53
N ARG A 64 -0.02 -26.15 -4.79
CA ARG A 64 1.33 -26.56 -5.19
C ARG A 64 1.91 -25.71 -6.34
N GLY A 65 1.05 -25.07 -7.13
CA GLY A 65 1.46 -24.25 -8.26
C GLY A 65 0.28 -23.88 -9.16
N GLY A 66 0.54 -22.97 -10.10
CA GLY A 66 -0.48 -22.46 -11.03
C GLY A 66 -1.15 -21.18 -10.55
N VAL A 67 -2.22 -20.76 -11.23
CA VAL A 67 -3.01 -19.59 -10.81
C VAL A 67 -4.32 -20.10 -10.22
N ILE A 68 -4.58 -19.77 -8.96
CA ILE A 68 -5.90 -20.00 -8.36
C ILE A 68 -6.85 -19.00 -8.99
N THR A 69 -7.95 -19.49 -9.56
CA THR A 69 -8.99 -18.67 -10.20
C THR A 69 -10.19 -18.46 -9.28
N GLN A 70 -10.45 -19.40 -8.37
CA GLN A 70 -11.59 -19.38 -7.46
C GLN A 70 -11.26 -20.03 -6.11
N CYS A 71 -11.90 -19.52 -5.07
CA CYS A 71 -12.00 -20.15 -3.74
C CYS A 71 -13.48 -20.43 -3.43
N PRO A 72 -13.80 -21.25 -2.42
CA PRO A 72 -15.19 -21.59 -2.06
C PRO A 72 -16.10 -20.42 -1.66
N GLY A 73 -15.55 -19.23 -1.37
CA GLY A 73 -16.34 -18.03 -1.08
C GLY A 73 -16.67 -17.87 0.42
N ALA A 74 -15.84 -18.43 1.30
CA ALA A 74 -15.92 -18.20 2.74
C ALA A 74 -15.36 -16.82 3.14
N ARG A 75 -15.44 -16.52 4.43
CA ARG A 75 -14.89 -15.28 4.99
C ARG A 75 -13.37 -15.31 4.98
N SER A 76 -12.75 -14.15 4.81
CA SER A 76 -11.31 -14.00 4.99
C SER A 76 -10.91 -14.37 6.41
N ASP A 77 -9.89 -15.21 6.54
CA ASP A 77 -9.42 -15.79 7.81
C ASP A 77 -7.89 -15.73 7.95
N HIS A 78 -7.19 -15.29 6.91
CA HIS A 78 -5.75 -15.29 6.85
C HIS A 78 -5.19 -13.98 6.30
N ALA A 79 -4.08 -13.52 6.87
CA ALA A 79 -3.38 -12.32 6.44
C ALA A 79 -2.05 -12.70 5.78
N VAL A 80 -1.82 -12.17 4.58
CA VAL A 80 -0.65 -12.47 3.74
C VAL A 80 -0.13 -11.20 3.09
N VAL A 81 1.02 -11.27 2.41
CA VAL A 81 1.63 -10.10 1.77
C VAL A 81 1.58 -10.25 0.26
N ALA A 82 0.86 -9.36 -0.42
CA ALA A 82 0.99 -9.21 -1.86
C ALA A 82 2.31 -8.48 -2.16
N VAL A 83 3.15 -9.08 -3.02
CA VAL A 83 4.51 -8.58 -3.32
C VAL A 83 4.69 -8.12 -4.76
N GLY A 84 3.68 -8.31 -5.59
CA GLY A 84 3.71 -7.91 -6.99
C GLY A 84 2.55 -8.52 -7.76
N TYR A 85 2.53 -8.26 -9.06
CA TYR A 85 1.51 -8.77 -9.96
C TYR A 85 2.05 -8.78 -11.40
N ASP A 86 1.44 -9.60 -12.26
CA ASP A 86 1.60 -9.58 -13.71
C ASP A 86 0.24 -9.31 -14.37
N SER A 87 0.13 -9.36 -15.70
CA SER A 87 -1.13 -9.09 -16.42
C SER A 87 -2.30 -9.98 -16.00
N SER A 88 -2.04 -11.15 -15.44
CA SER A 88 -3.01 -12.21 -15.14
C SER A 88 -3.15 -12.56 -13.66
N SER A 89 -2.12 -12.32 -12.84
CA SER A 89 -2.06 -12.83 -11.46
C SER A 89 -1.42 -11.87 -10.46
N TYR A 90 -1.88 -11.91 -9.21
CA TYR A 90 -1.19 -11.35 -8.05
C TYR A 90 -0.22 -12.38 -7.48
N LYS A 91 1.01 -11.97 -7.17
CA LYS A 91 1.99 -12.79 -6.45
C LYS A 91 1.90 -12.52 -4.96
N ILE A 92 1.53 -13.55 -4.19
CA ILE A 92 1.27 -13.46 -2.77
C ILE A 92 2.28 -14.30 -1.99
N ARG A 93 2.97 -13.69 -1.03
CA ARG A 93 3.87 -14.36 -0.09
C ARG A 93 3.07 -14.86 1.11
N ASN A 94 3.11 -16.16 1.34
CA ASN A 94 2.51 -16.80 2.51
C ASN A 94 3.54 -16.94 3.65
N SER A 95 3.07 -17.36 4.82
CA SER A 95 3.86 -17.56 6.04
C SER A 95 3.98 -19.05 6.45
N TRP A 96 3.70 -19.99 5.53
CA TRP A 96 3.69 -21.43 5.80
C TRP A 96 4.95 -22.16 5.34
N GLY A 97 6.07 -21.44 5.27
CA GLY A 97 7.37 -21.97 4.85
C GLY A 97 7.51 -22.12 3.34
N ALA A 98 8.76 -22.33 2.90
CA ALA A 98 9.10 -22.39 1.48
C ALA A 98 8.67 -23.71 0.80
N SER A 99 8.38 -24.76 1.56
CA SER A 99 7.93 -26.05 1.02
C SER A 99 6.47 -26.04 0.54
N TRP A 100 5.70 -25.00 0.92
CA TRP A 100 4.32 -24.84 0.50
C TRP A 100 4.24 -24.02 -0.80
N GLY A 101 3.37 -24.41 -1.73
CA GLY A 101 3.14 -23.68 -2.96
C GLY A 101 4.38 -23.49 -3.83
N GLU A 102 4.48 -22.32 -4.45
CA GLU A 102 5.61 -21.95 -5.32
C GLU A 102 6.70 -21.30 -4.45
N ALA A 103 7.49 -22.11 -3.74
CA ALA A 103 8.53 -21.64 -2.84
C ALA A 103 8.03 -20.70 -1.71
N GLY A 104 6.86 -21.00 -1.15
CA GLY A 104 6.18 -20.19 -0.13
C GLY A 104 5.24 -19.12 -0.69
N TYR A 105 5.02 -19.10 -2.01
CA TYR A 105 4.14 -18.16 -2.69
C TYR A 105 2.92 -18.85 -3.31
N VAL A 106 1.90 -18.05 -3.59
CA VAL A 106 0.71 -18.43 -4.36
C VAL A 106 0.38 -17.33 -5.36
N ARG A 107 -0.19 -17.73 -6.50
CA ARG A 107 -0.69 -16.80 -7.52
C ARG A 107 -2.21 -16.82 -7.56
N LEU A 108 -2.82 -15.64 -7.46
CA LEU A 108 -4.28 -15.47 -7.50
C LEU A 108 -4.65 -14.70 -8.76
N GLN A 109 -5.71 -15.13 -9.44
CA GLN A 109 -6.19 -14.48 -10.66
C GLN A 109 -6.56 -13.01 -10.40
N ARG A 110 -6.23 -12.15 -11.37
CA ARG A 110 -6.66 -10.74 -11.46
C ARG A 110 -7.89 -10.61 -12.34
N GLY A 111 -8.62 -9.50 -12.20
CA GLY A 111 -9.81 -9.21 -12.99
C GLY A 111 -11.07 -9.87 -12.42
N GLY A 112 -11.06 -10.17 -11.12
CA GLY A 112 -12.21 -10.76 -10.44
C GLY A 112 -13.26 -9.70 -10.06
N ALA A 113 -14.52 -10.12 -9.94
CA ALA A 113 -15.58 -9.27 -9.40
C ALA A 113 -15.57 -9.24 -7.85
N GLY A 114 -16.23 -8.24 -7.27
CA GLY A 114 -16.46 -8.14 -5.83
C GLY A 114 -15.16 -8.08 -5.02
N LYS A 115 -14.92 -9.07 -4.16
CA LYS A 115 -13.75 -9.15 -3.28
C LYS A 115 -12.51 -9.72 -3.97
N GLY A 116 -12.59 -10.03 -5.26
CA GLY A 116 -11.52 -10.66 -6.04
C GLY A 116 -11.33 -12.13 -5.66
N THR A 117 -10.41 -12.81 -6.35
CA THR A 117 -10.12 -14.23 -6.10
C THR A 117 -9.66 -14.42 -4.65
N CYS A 118 -10.35 -15.33 -3.94
CA CYS A 118 -10.08 -15.64 -2.52
C CYS A 118 -10.11 -14.42 -1.60
N ASN A 119 -10.93 -13.42 -1.93
CA ASN A 119 -11.10 -12.15 -1.20
C ASN A 119 -9.87 -11.22 -1.17
N VAL A 120 -8.87 -11.44 -2.03
CA VAL A 120 -7.56 -10.73 -1.98
C VAL A 120 -7.65 -9.20 -2.04
N VAL A 121 -8.75 -8.63 -2.54
CA VAL A 121 -8.96 -7.18 -2.60
C VAL A 121 -9.96 -6.64 -1.58
N GLU A 122 -10.46 -7.47 -0.66
CA GLU A 122 -11.39 -7.07 0.40
C GLU A 122 -10.72 -6.14 1.42
N GLY A 123 -9.56 -6.54 1.93
CA GLY A 123 -8.85 -5.84 3.00
C GLY A 123 -7.39 -5.66 2.65
N VAL A 124 -7.06 -4.53 2.02
CA VAL A 124 -5.69 -4.17 1.66
C VAL A 124 -5.19 -3.12 2.66
N SER A 125 -4.01 -3.34 3.24
CA SER A 125 -3.41 -2.39 4.16
C SER A 125 -1.90 -2.30 4.04
N PHE A 126 -1.37 -1.09 4.21
CA PHE A 126 0.06 -0.85 4.09
C PHE A 126 0.46 0.41 4.88
N PRO A 127 1.67 0.45 5.46
CA PRO A 127 2.15 1.65 6.11
C PRO A 127 2.54 2.70 5.07
N THR A 128 2.29 3.96 5.38
CA THR A 128 2.86 5.07 4.63
C THR A 128 4.37 5.14 4.84
N ILE A 129 5.14 5.27 3.76
CA ILE A 129 6.59 5.42 3.85
C ILE A 129 6.90 6.90 4.04
N ILE A 130 7.45 7.26 5.21
CA ILE A 130 7.97 8.62 5.44
C ILE A 130 9.34 8.67 4.77
N ALA A 131 9.38 9.18 3.53
CA ALA A 131 10.66 9.54 2.93
C ALA A 131 11.33 10.59 3.83
N PRO A 132 12.63 10.49 4.13
CA PRO A 132 13.34 11.64 4.68
C PRO A 132 13.14 12.80 3.72
N LYS A 133 12.68 13.95 4.24
CA LYS A 133 12.53 15.18 3.46
C LYS A 133 13.80 15.35 2.61
N PRO A 134 13.72 15.54 1.28
CA PRO A 134 14.90 15.84 0.49
C PRO A 134 15.54 17.04 1.16
N THR A 135 16.74 16.82 1.71
CA THR A 135 17.51 17.90 2.29
C THR A 135 17.95 18.71 1.09
N VAL A 136 17.21 19.78 0.78
CA VAL A 136 17.71 20.78 -0.15
C VAL A 136 18.92 21.36 0.54
N SER A 137 20.10 20.80 0.25
CA SER A 137 21.36 21.44 0.55
C SER A 137 21.29 22.85 -0.03
N PRO A 138 21.62 23.90 0.73
CA PRO A 138 21.70 25.24 0.19
C PRO A 138 22.56 25.21 -1.08
N PRO A 139 22.17 25.90 -2.17
CA PRO A 139 22.97 25.90 -3.38
C PRO A 139 24.36 26.41 -3.02
N THR A 140 25.36 25.56 -3.22
CA THR A 140 26.77 25.94 -3.14
C THR A 140 26.95 27.11 -4.09
N LYS A 141 27.46 28.25 -3.59
CA LYS A 141 27.76 29.43 -4.40
C LYS A 141 28.85 29.06 -5.42
N THR A 142 28.44 28.59 -6.60
CA THR A 142 29.32 28.51 -7.76
C THR A 142 29.39 29.92 -8.36
N THR A 143 30.54 30.56 -8.21
CA THR A 143 30.90 31.80 -8.88
C THR A 143 30.86 31.61 -10.39
N THR A 144 29.74 31.97 -11.01
CA THR A 144 29.65 32.15 -12.46
C THR A 144 29.52 33.63 -12.77
N LYS A 145 30.45 34.07 -13.62
CA LYS A 145 30.61 35.38 -14.23
C LYS A 145 29.31 35.80 -14.96
N PRO A 146 28.94 37.10 -15.00
CA PRO A 146 27.60 37.53 -15.36
C PRO A 146 27.38 37.58 -16.88
N THR A 147 26.20 37.13 -17.33
CA THR A 147 25.61 37.55 -18.60
C THR A 147 24.15 37.98 -18.38
N LYS A 148 23.80 39.08 -19.06
CA LYS A 148 22.70 40.04 -18.88
C LYS A 148 21.27 39.45 -19.09
N PRO A 149 20.21 40.06 -18.52
CA PRO A 149 18.88 39.46 -18.40
C PRO A 149 17.93 39.82 -19.55
N THR A 150 16.87 39.03 -19.73
CA THR A 150 15.69 39.36 -20.56
C THR A 150 14.42 38.86 -19.87
N VAL A 151 13.34 39.62 -20.06
CA VAL A 151 12.26 39.94 -19.11
C VAL A 151 11.06 38.96 -19.21
N SER A 152 10.35 38.82 -18.08
CA SER A 152 9.03 38.17 -17.88
C SER A 152 7.88 38.91 -18.63
N PRO A 153 6.62 38.41 -18.69
CA PRO A 153 5.74 38.48 -17.52
C PRO A 153 4.77 37.31 -17.29
N SER A 154 4.42 37.17 -16.01
CA SER A 154 3.34 36.41 -15.38
C SER A 154 1.94 36.89 -15.79
N SER A 155 0.95 35.99 -15.79
CA SER A 155 -0.45 36.35 -15.58
C SER A 155 -1.13 35.41 -14.58
N LYS A 156 -1.51 35.96 -13.42
CA LYS A 156 -2.45 35.38 -12.46
C LYS A 156 -3.87 35.45 -13.02
N THR A 157 -4.66 34.40 -12.81
CA THR A 157 -6.12 34.51 -12.73
C THR A 157 -6.63 33.55 -11.67
N THR A 158 -7.17 34.15 -10.62
CA THR A 158 -8.04 33.54 -9.59
C THR A 158 -9.31 33.01 -10.24
N ASN A 159 -9.60 31.72 -10.07
CA ASN A 159 -10.94 31.18 -10.21
C ASN A 159 -11.15 30.08 -9.16
N MET A 160 -12.30 30.16 -8.50
CA MET A 160 -12.84 29.25 -7.50
C MET A 160 -12.82 27.79 -8.03
N PRO A 161 -12.36 26.77 -7.28
CA PRO A 161 -12.20 25.43 -7.85
C PRO A 161 -13.56 24.78 -8.12
N THR A 162 -13.79 24.44 -9.38
CA THR A 162 -14.72 23.37 -9.78
C THR A 162 -14.43 22.12 -8.95
N PRO A 163 -15.45 21.37 -8.46
CA PRO A 163 -15.21 20.15 -7.69
C PRO A 163 -14.28 19.21 -8.45
N GLN A 164 -13.14 18.88 -7.85
CA GLN A 164 -12.22 17.91 -8.42
C GLN A 164 -12.94 16.55 -8.50
N PRO A 165 -12.72 15.73 -9.55
CA PRO A 165 -13.40 14.46 -9.72
C PRO A 165 -13.32 13.61 -8.44
N GLY A 166 -14.47 13.25 -7.87
CA GLY A 166 -14.58 12.42 -6.67
C GLY A 166 -14.73 13.15 -5.32
N CYS A 167 -14.65 14.49 -5.30
CA CYS A 167 -14.87 15.26 -4.07
C CYS A 167 -16.35 15.47 -3.68
N ALA A 168 -17.30 14.93 -4.46
CA ALA A 168 -18.73 15.07 -4.16
C ALA A 168 -19.16 14.39 -2.85
N THR A 169 -18.43 13.36 -2.40
CA THR A 169 -18.79 12.54 -1.23
C THR A 169 -17.73 12.56 -0.12
N CYS A 170 -16.60 13.24 -0.31
CA CYS A 170 -15.50 13.27 0.63
C CYS A 170 -15.20 14.69 1.10
N SER A 171 -14.99 14.88 2.40
CA SER A 171 -14.60 16.15 3.01
C SER A 171 -13.10 16.26 3.31
N ARG A 172 -12.31 15.23 2.93
CA ARG A 172 -10.87 15.08 3.20
C ARG A 172 -10.17 14.45 1.99
N CYS A 173 -9.23 13.54 2.20
CA CYS A 173 -8.53 12.89 1.11
C CYS A 173 -9.41 11.82 0.44
N TYR A 174 -9.61 11.95 -0.86
CA TYR A 174 -10.28 10.98 -1.71
C TYR A 174 -9.25 10.15 -2.47
N TYR A 175 -9.48 8.85 -2.59
CA TYR A 175 -8.67 7.95 -3.38
C TYR A 175 -9.45 7.39 -4.57
N PRO A 176 -9.20 7.90 -5.80
CA PRO A 176 -10.01 7.56 -6.97
C PRO A 176 -10.02 6.07 -7.33
N ALA A 177 -8.89 5.38 -7.17
CA ALA A 177 -8.79 3.96 -7.55
C ALA A 177 -9.66 3.03 -6.67
N ALA A 178 -9.95 3.42 -5.42
CA ALA A 178 -10.84 2.69 -4.53
C ALA A 178 -12.26 3.29 -4.46
N ASN A 179 -12.50 4.41 -5.16
CA ASN A 179 -13.68 5.25 -5.01
C ASN A 179 -14.07 5.48 -3.53
N SER A 180 -13.08 5.78 -2.68
CA SER A 180 -13.29 5.86 -1.22
C SER A 180 -12.61 7.08 -0.60
N CYS A 181 -13.20 7.58 0.49
CA CYS A 181 -12.58 8.59 1.33
C CYS A 181 -11.58 7.90 2.28
N LEU A 182 -10.35 8.40 2.31
CA LEU A 182 -9.34 7.95 3.26
C LEU A 182 -9.63 8.52 4.65
N ASP A 183 -9.12 7.84 5.68
CA ASP A 183 -9.40 8.16 7.07
C ASP A 183 -8.85 9.53 7.50
N SER A 184 -9.21 9.95 8.71
CA SER A 184 -8.92 11.30 9.21
C SER A 184 -7.42 11.59 9.41
N VAL A 185 -6.54 10.58 9.38
CA VAL A 185 -5.10 10.77 9.50
C VAL A 185 -4.44 11.20 8.20
N PHE A 186 -5.12 11.06 7.05
CA PHE A 186 -4.71 11.71 5.81
C PHE A 186 -5.08 13.19 5.87
N THR A 187 -4.20 13.98 6.47
CA THR A 187 -4.24 15.44 6.37
C THR A 187 -3.95 15.89 4.94
N LYS A 188 -4.19 17.17 4.62
CA LYS A 188 -3.92 17.75 3.31
C LYS A 188 -2.52 17.40 2.78
N GLY A 189 -1.49 17.53 3.61
CA GLY A 189 -0.12 17.22 3.24
C GLY A 189 0.11 15.74 2.90
N TYR A 190 -0.50 14.81 3.64
CA TYR A 190 -0.43 13.39 3.28
C TYR A 190 -1.18 13.10 1.98
N CYS A 191 -2.34 13.71 1.79
CA CYS A 191 -3.14 13.54 0.58
C CYS A 191 -2.39 14.04 -0.67
N GLU A 192 -1.76 15.20 -0.58
CA GLU A 192 -0.95 15.77 -1.67
C GLU A 192 0.31 14.95 -1.93
N TYR A 193 0.97 14.45 -0.87
CA TYR A 193 2.13 13.57 -1.00
C TYR A 193 1.80 12.30 -1.80
N PHE A 194 0.65 11.68 -1.51
CA PHE A 194 0.23 10.47 -2.22
C PHE A 194 -0.37 10.74 -3.60
N ASN A 195 -0.62 12.00 -3.98
CA ASN A 195 -1.17 12.32 -5.30
C ASN A 195 -0.28 11.78 -6.44
N HIS A 196 1.04 11.91 -6.31
CA HIS A 196 1.98 11.47 -7.34
C HIS A 196 2.01 9.95 -7.58
N GLY A 197 1.65 9.12 -6.58
CA GLY A 197 1.67 7.66 -6.71
C GLY A 197 0.29 7.01 -6.75
N PHE A 198 -0.69 7.64 -6.09
CA PHE A 198 -2.02 7.09 -5.87
C PHE A 198 -3.13 7.97 -6.48
N GLY A 199 -2.80 9.12 -7.07
CA GLY A 199 -3.79 10.04 -7.64
C GLY A 199 -4.79 10.57 -6.60
N THR A 200 -4.41 10.57 -5.32
CA THR A 200 -5.28 11.04 -4.23
C THR A 200 -5.58 12.53 -4.37
N VAL A 201 -6.83 12.89 -4.06
CA VAL A 201 -7.35 14.25 -4.22
C VAL A 201 -7.77 14.79 -2.86
N TRP A 202 -7.26 15.97 -2.48
CA TRP A 202 -7.73 16.63 -1.26
C TRP A 202 -9.04 17.37 -1.51
N CYS A 203 -10.08 17.00 -0.77
CA CYS A 203 -11.44 17.53 -0.88
C CYS A 203 -11.88 18.41 0.31
N GLY A 204 -10.98 18.66 1.27
CA GLY A 204 -11.25 19.60 2.36
C GLY A 204 -11.09 21.05 1.90
N SER A 205 -11.98 21.93 2.36
CA SER A 205 -11.90 23.39 2.20
C SER A 205 -10.68 23.99 2.89
#